data_AF-A0A7R9KQF2-F1
#
_entry.id   AF-A0A7R9KQF2-F1
#
_cell.length_a   1.000
_cell.length_b   1.000
_cell.length_c   1.000
_cell.angle_alpha   90.00
_cell.angle_beta   90.00
_cell.angle_gamma   90.00
#
_symmetry.space_group_name_H-M   'P 1'
#
loop_
_entity.id
_entity.type
_entity.pdbx_description
1 polymer ?
#
loop_
_entity_poly.entity_id
_entity_poly.type
_entity_poly.pdbx_seq_one_letter_code
_entity_poly.pdbx_strand_id
1 'polypeptide(L)'
;MQNIPKPSTIQSFAYHMRNRYQNFSFNQKLKNLYDFYEDFIGVKEVRKTQEAVLKSESVFAESTKARRDVQNDMIGLQEQLKQIRHKLDSTQRSDESYLSLITKEHQLIKNEIQMIDSLRRLEQTERHLFSEFSNKLRDAHEVERLRQEKTKYLSMFGTIVGACLGIIAASINHAFKRRDFKELAQMIELTKNYKLEVTNTSIPDTVREETPVLVEKTSIQTQTDNRNEDKIVEIITNTESNLEYKMKVNSLTTVVATYALIAITLPIIIRFLGD
;
A
#
# COMPACT_ATOMS: atom_id res chain seq x y z
N MET A 1 -59.01 13.68 7.32
CA MET A 1 -58.06 13.49 6.21
C MET A 1 -56.99 14.56 6.33
N GLN A 2 -55.82 14.22 6.89
CA GLN A 2 -54.71 15.18 7.03
C GLN A 2 -53.83 15.10 5.77
N ASN A 3 -53.65 16.26 5.14
CA ASN A 3 -52.95 16.46 3.89
C ASN A 3 -51.44 16.42 4.16
N ILE A 4 -50.76 15.37 3.69
CA ILE A 4 -49.30 15.24 3.80
C ILE A 4 -48.68 16.11 2.68
N PRO A 5 -47.80 17.07 2.99
CA PRO A 5 -47.19 17.92 1.95
C PRO A 5 -46.26 17.09 1.06
N LYS A 6 -46.39 17.25 -0.26
CA LYS A 6 -45.53 16.57 -1.25
C LYS A 6 -44.07 17.01 -1.06
N PRO A 7 -43.11 16.08 -1.04
CA PRO A 7 -41.70 16.41 -0.87
C PRO A 7 -41.18 17.19 -2.09
N SER A 8 -40.35 18.18 -1.83
CA SER A 8 -39.71 18.99 -2.87
C SER A 8 -38.79 18.15 -3.75
N THR A 9 -38.68 18.53 -5.02
CA THR A 9 -37.96 17.84 -6.11
C THR A 9 -36.49 17.53 -5.78
N ILE A 10 -35.92 18.26 -4.82
CA ILE A 10 -34.55 18.08 -4.33
C ILE A 10 -34.45 16.88 -3.39
N GLN A 11 -35.48 16.59 -2.58
CA GLN A 11 -35.50 15.43 -1.69
C GLN A 11 -35.66 14.12 -2.47
N SER A 12 -36.46 14.10 -3.54
CA SER A 12 -36.57 12.94 -4.44
C SER A 12 -35.26 12.69 -5.21
N PHE A 13 -34.58 13.76 -5.61
CA PHE A 13 -33.27 13.67 -6.26
C PHE A 13 -32.18 13.17 -5.30
N ALA A 14 -32.16 13.67 -4.06
CA ALA A 14 -31.24 13.20 -3.01
C ALA A 14 -31.51 11.73 -2.62
N TYR A 15 -32.79 11.31 -2.58
CA TYR A 15 -33.17 9.92 -2.35
C TYR A 15 -32.71 9.00 -3.48
N HIS A 16 -32.88 9.40 -4.75
CA HIS A 16 -32.41 8.63 -5.89
C HIS A 16 -30.88 8.60 -6.03
N MET A 17 -30.17 9.68 -5.68
CA MET A 17 -28.69 9.68 -5.70
C MET A 17 -28.10 8.83 -4.58
N ARG A 18 -28.70 8.82 -3.37
CA ARG A 18 -28.22 7.98 -2.26
C ARG A 18 -28.31 6.48 -2.58
N ASN A 19 -29.32 6.06 -3.36
CA ASN A 19 -29.55 4.66 -3.67
C ASN A 19 -28.75 4.14 -4.90
N ARG A 20 -28.12 5.01 -5.69
CA ARG A 20 -27.22 4.59 -6.79
C ARG A 20 -25.79 4.26 -6.34
N TYR A 21 -25.43 4.61 -5.10
CA TYR A 21 -24.10 4.37 -4.53
C TYR A 21 -24.03 3.18 -3.56
N GLN A 22 -25.07 2.36 -3.47
CA GLN A 22 -25.05 1.15 -2.64
C GLN A 22 -24.77 -0.11 -3.48
N ASN A 23 -23.48 -0.46 -3.54
CA ASN A 23 -22.91 -1.81 -3.43
C ASN A 23 -23.52 -2.96 -4.27
N PHE A 24 -22.77 -3.47 -5.27
CA PHE A 24 -22.53 -4.94 -5.33
C PHE A 24 -21.30 -5.40 -6.15
N SER A 25 -20.90 -4.75 -7.26
CA SER A 25 -19.82 -5.33 -8.10
C SER A 25 -18.40 -4.84 -7.79
N PHE A 26 -18.23 -3.65 -7.20
CA PHE A 26 -16.89 -3.05 -7.05
C PHE A 26 -16.07 -3.71 -5.95
N ASN A 27 -16.66 -3.97 -4.78
CA ASN A 27 -15.96 -4.66 -3.69
C ASN A 27 -15.55 -6.09 -4.06
N GLN A 28 -16.38 -6.80 -4.84
CA GLN A 28 -16.03 -8.13 -5.36
C GLN A 28 -14.87 -8.05 -6.33
N LYS A 29 -14.86 -7.07 -7.24
CA LYS A 29 -13.74 -6.84 -8.16
C LYS A 29 -12.45 -6.44 -7.44
N LEU A 30 -12.54 -5.59 -6.41
CA LEU A 30 -11.40 -5.23 -5.57
C LEU A 30 -10.89 -6.43 -4.78
N LYS A 31 -11.79 -7.26 -4.26
CA LYS A 31 -11.41 -8.50 -3.59
C LYS A 31 -10.74 -9.47 -4.56
N ASN A 32 -11.26 -9.64 -5.78
CA ASN A 32 -10.65 -10.50 -6.80
C ASN A 32 -9.27 -9.97 -7.23
N LEU A 33 -9.09 -8.64 -7.31
CA LEU A 33 -7.79 -8.03 -7.58
C LEU A 33 -6.81 -8.27 -6.42
N TYR A 34 -7.31 -8.20 -5.18
CA TYR A 34 -6.53 -8.52 -3.99
C TYR A 34 -6.17 -10.01 -3.92
N ASP A 35 -7.11 -10.90 -4.22
CA ASP A 35 -6.91 -12.35 -4.24
C ASP A 35 -5.91 -12.73 -5.36
N PHE A 36 -6.04 -12.14 -6.56
CA PHE A 36 -5.06 -12.30 -7.65
C PHE A 36 -3.69 -11.75 -7.26
N TYR A 37 -3.64 -10.61 -6.57
CA TYR A 37 -2.39 -10.05 -6.06
C TYR A 37 -1.75 -10.97 -5.00
N GLU A 38 -2.55 -11.52 -4.08
CA GLU A 38 -2.09 -12.43 -3.04
C GLU A 38 -1.57 -13.75 -3.63
N ASP A 39 -2.25 -14.27 -4.66
CA ASP A 39 -1.86 -15.45 -5.41
C ASP A 39 -0.62 -15.18 -6.30
N PHE A 40 -0.54 -14.01 -6.95
CA PHE A 40 0.60 -13.63 -7.79
C PHE A 40 1.88 -13.41 -6.98
N ILE A 41 1.80 -12.75 -5.83
CA ILE A 41 2.97 -12.62 -4.93
C ILE A 41 3.26 -13.95 -4.22
N GLY A 42 2.27 -14.84 -4.09
CA GLY A 42 2.42 -16.10 -3.37
C GLY A 42 2.48 -15.90 -1.86
N VAL A 43 1.93 -14.80 -1.33
CA VAL A 43 1.95 -14.51 0.13
C VAL A 43 1.22 -15.62 0.90
N LYS A 44 0.14 -16.15 0.31
CA LYS A 44 -0.64 -17.26 0.88
C LYS A 44 0.16 -18.55 0.95
N GLU A 45 0.95 -18.84 -0.09
CA GLU A 45 1.83 -20.00 -0.15
C GLU A 45 2.94 -19.88 0.90
N VAL A 46 3.60 -18.73 0.99
CA VAL A 46 4.61 -18.45 2.03
C VAL A 46 4.03 -18.64 3.42
N ARG A 47 2.85 -18.08 3.70
CA ARG A 47 2.19 -18.20 5.01
C ARG A 47 1.86 -19.65 5.35
N LYS A 48 1.33 -20.41 4.39
CA LYS A 48 1.04 -21.84 4.54
C LYS A 48 2.31 -22.65 4.83
N THR A 49 3.40 -22.37 4.12
CA THR A 49 4.67 -23.06 4.32
C THR A 49 5.31 -22.67 5.66
N GLN A 50 5.27 -21.39 6.05
CA GLN A 50 5.71 -20.92 7.36
C GLN A 50 4.92 -21.58 8.50
N GLU A 51 3.59 -21.70 8.37
CA GLU A 51 2.76 -22.40 9.35
C GLU A 51 3.13 -23.89 9.45
N ALA A 52 3.37 -24.54 8.31
CA ALA A 52 3.82 -25.94 8.29
C ALA A 52 5.19 -26.13 8.97
N VAL A 53 6.12 -25.18 8.77
CA VAL A 53 7.45 -25.16 9.42
C VAL A 53 7.28 -25.01 10.93
N LEU A 54 6.51 -24.01 11.39
CA LEU A 54 6.25 -23.76 12.80
C LEU A 54 5.64 -24.99 13.50
N LYS A 55 4.70 -25.66 12.83
CA LYS A 55 4.09 -26.89 13.36
C LYS A 55 5.11 -28.02 13.48
N SER A 56 5.99 -28.21 12.49
CA SER A 56 7.05 -29.23 12.60
C SER A 56 8.12 -28.85 13.61
N GLU A 57 8.44 -27.56 13.74
CA GLU A 57 9.38 -27.04 14.72
C GLU A 57 8.89 -27.31 16.13
N SER A 58 7.61 -27.04 16.42
CA SER A 58 7.04 -27.27 17.75
C SER A 58 7.08 -28.75 18.14
N VAL A 59 6.77 -29.66 17.20
CA VAL A 59 6.83 -31.11 17.43
C VAL A 59 8.27 -31.58 17.63
N PHE A 60 9.21 -31.07 16.82
CA PHE A 60 10.63 -31.35 17.00
C PHE A 60 11.14 -30.85 18.36
N ALA A 61 10.77 -29.62 18.77
CA ALA A 61 11.16 -29.04 20.04
C ALA A 61 10.67 -29.86 21.24
N GLU A 62 9.44 -30.37 21.19
CA GLU A 62 8.91 -31.28 22.20
C GLU A 62 9.74 -32.58 22.27
N SER A 63 10.09 -33.17 21.13
CA SER A 63 10.92 -34.38 21.08
C SER A 63 12.33 -34.16 21.63
N THR A 64 12.96 -33.03 21.30
CA THR A 64 14.28 -32.64 21.82
C THR A 64 14.22 -32.43 23.33
N LYS A 65 13.13 -31.86 23.85
CA LYS A 65 12.93 -31.73 25.30
C LYS A 65 12.83 -33.10 25.96
N ALA A 66 11.98 -33.99 25.46
CA ALA A 66 11.84 -35.35 26.00
C ALA A 66 13.17 -36.12 26.00
N ARG A 67 13.97 -36.02 24.92
CA ARG A 67 15.31 -36.62 24.88
C ARG A 67 16.23 -36.02 25.96
N ARG A 68 16.24 -34.69 26.11
CA ARG A 68 17.07 -34.02 27.12
C ARG A 68 16.69 -34.43 28.54
N ASP A 69 15.40 -34.59 28.83
CA ASP A 69 14.91 -34.99 30.15
C ASP A 69 15.43 -36.40 30.49
N VAL A 70 15.26 -37.37 29.60
CA VAL A 70 15.78 -38.74 29.79
C VAL A 70 17.31 -38.78 29.84
N GLN A 71 17.98 -37.95 29.05
CA GLN A 71 19.44 -37.84 29.09
C GLN A 71 19.93 -37.30 30.45
N ASN A 72 19.23 -36.32 31.03
CA ASN A 72 19.57 -35.77 32.34
C ASN A 72 19.34 -36.83 33.44
N ASP A 73 18.23 -37.56 33.37
CA ASP A 73 17.93 -38.65 34.30
C ASP A 73 18.98 -39.77 34.21
N MET A 74 19.42 -40.10 33.00
CA MET A 74 20.52 -41.05 32.76
C MET A 74 21.81 -40.60 33.45
N ILE A 75 22.21 -39.34 33.25
CA ILE A 75 23.42 -38.78 33.87
C ILE A 75 23.31 -38.83 35.39
N GLY A 76 22.14 -38.52 35.95
CA GLY A 76 21.86 -38.65 37.38
C GLY A 76 22.00 -40.09 37.89
N LEU A 77 21.49 -41.07 37.14
CA LEU A 77 21.62 -42.49 37.48
C LEU A 77 23.07 -42.99 37.39
N GLN A 78 23.84 -42.53 36.40
CA GLN A 78 25.26 -42.83 36.28
C GLN A 78 26.07 -42.29 37.46
N GLU A 79 25.74 -41.10 37.95
CA GLU A 79 26.37 -40.55 39.16
C GLU A 79 26.00 -41.36 40.40
N GLN A 80 24.74 -41.79 40.55
CA GLN A 80 24.35 -42.70 41.64
C GLN A 80 25.09 -44.04 41.57
N LEU A 81 25.21 -44.63 40.38
CA LEU A 81 25.95 -45.87 40.16
C LEU A 81 27.41 -45.73 40.60
N LYS A 82 28.05 -44.62 40.23
CA LYS A 82 29.43 -44.29 40.63
C LYS A 82 29.57 -44.19 42.15
N GLN A 83 28.61 -43.55 42.83
CA GLN A 83 28.62 -43.46 44.29
C GLN A 83 28.43 -44.82 44.98
N ILE A 84 27.56 -45.70 44.44
CA ILE A 84 27.40 -47.05 44.98
C ILE A 84 28.68 -47.86 44.79
N ARG A 85 29.32 -47.81 43.61
CA ARG A 85 30.60 -48.49 43.37
C ARG A 85 31.68 -48.03 44.34
N HIS A 86 31.80 -46.73 44.56
CA HIS A 86 32.75 -46.20 45.54
C HIS A 86 32.46 -46.69 46.98
N LYS A 87 31.18 -46.78 47.38
CA LYS A 87 30.79 -47.34 48.70
C LYS A 87 31.09 -48.83 48.78
N LEU A 88 30.88 -49.55 47.70
CA LEU A 88 31.13 -50.99 47.60
C LEU A 88 32.62 -51.30 47.74
N ASP A 89 33.50 -50.51 47.11
CA ASP A 89 34.96 -50.65 47.21
C ASP A 89 35.47 -50.43 48.64
N SER A 90 34.80 -49.57 49.41
CA SER A 90 35.14 -49.29 50.81
C SER A 90 34.54 -50.29 51.81
N THR A 91 33.54 -51.08 51.42
CA THR A 91 32.81 -51.98 52.34
C THR A 91 33.41 -53.38 52.28
N GLN A 92 33.74 -53.97 53.43
CA GLN A 92 34.26 -55.33 53.47
C GLN A 92 33.19 -56.34 53.08
N ARG A 93 33.58 -57.39 52.35
CA ARG A 93 32.67 -58.44 51.87
C ARG A 93 31.93 -59.21 52.98
N SER A 94 32.42 -59.16 54.22
CA SER A 94 31.82 -59.79 55.39
C SER A 94 30.72 -58.97 56.06
N ASP A 95 30.57 -57.68 55.71
CA ASP A 95 29.52 -56.81 56.24
C ASP A 95 28.18 -57.14 55.58
N GLU A 96 27.11 -57.24 56.37
CA GLU A 96 25.74 -57.46 55.90
C GLU A 96 25.29 -56.40 54.87
N SER A 97 25.82 -55.18 54.99
CA SER A 97 25.57 -54.06 54.07
C SER A 97 26.06 -54.34 52.65
N TYR A 98 27.10 -55.18 52.46
CA TYR A 98 27.71 -55.47 51.17
C TYR A 98 26.71 -56.08 50.18
N LEU A 99 25.93 -57.07 50.62
CA LEU A 99 24.95 -57.75 49.75
C LEU A 99 23.84 -56.80 49.32
N SER A 100 23.43 -55.89 50.20
CA SER A 100 22.44 -54.87 49.88
C SER A 100 22.94 -53.86 48.83
N LEU A 101 24.23 -53.49 48.90
CA LEU A 101 24.87 -52.57 47.94
C LEU A 101 25.04 -53.21 46.57
N ILE A 102 25.48 -54.48 46.51
CA ILE A 102 25.54 -55.25 45.25
C ILE A 102 24.16 -55.36 44.60
N THR A 103 23.14 -55.66 45.40
CA THR A 103 21.76 -55.78 44.89
C THR A 103 21.30 -54.44 44.30
N LYS A 104 21.58 -53.33 44.99
CA LYS A 104 21.29 -51.98 44.49
C LYS A 104 22.08 -51.65 43.23
N GLU A 105 23.37 -52.00 43.15
CA GLU A 105 24.17 -51.79 41.95
C GLU A 105 23.56 -52.53 40.75
N HIS A 106 23.21 -53.81 40.92
CA HIS A 106 22.58 -54.59 39.86
C HIS A 106 21.26 -53.98 39.39
N GLN A 107 20.44 -53.47 40.33
CA GLN A 107 19.21 -52.75 40.01
C GLN A 107 19.48 -51.47 39.21
N LEU A 108 20.46 -50.66 39.62
CA LEU A 108 20.85 -49.45 38.89
C LEU A 108 21.38 -49.77 37.49
N ILE A 109 22.21 -50.80 37.32
CA ILE A 109 22.70 -51.23 36.00
C ILE A 109 21.53 -51.63 35.10
N LYS A 110 20.56 -52.38 35.63
CA LYS A 110 19.37 -52.76 34.86
C LYS A 110 18.57 -51.53 34.40
N ASN A 111 18.41 -50.55 35.29
CA ASN A 111 17.74 -49.29 34.97
C ASN A 111 18.54 -48.47 33.95
N GLU A 112 19.88 -48.45 34.04
CA GLU A 112 20.76 -47.80 33.05
C GLU A 112 20.54 -48.38 31.65
N ILE A 113 20.56 -49.72 31.53
CA ILE A 113 20.34 -50.39 30.24
C ILE A 113 18.97 -50.00 29.66
N GLN A 114 17.91 -50.00 30.48
CA GLN A 114 16.58 -49.59 30.05
C GLN A 114 16.53 -48.13 29.60
N MET A 115 17.18 -47.23 30.34
CA MET A 115 17.26 -45.81 30.00
C MET A 115 18.06 -45.60 28.70
N ILE A 116 19.13 -46.35 28.45
CA ILE A 116 19.93 -46.27 27.21
C ILE A 116 19.06 -46.64 26.02
N ASP A 117 18.30 -47.73 26.13
CA ASP A 117 17.41 -48.17 25.06
C ASP A 117 16.29 -47.15 24.81
N SER A 118 15.74 -46.55 25.86
CA SER A 118 14.73 -45.49 25.74
C SER A 118 15.30 -44.23 25.07
N LEU A 119 16.52 -43.82 25.44
CA LEU A 119 17.22 -42.68 24.86
C LEU A 119 17.50 -42.91 23.38
N ARG A 120 17.94 -44.11 22.99
CA ARG A 120 18.15 -44.48 21.58
C ARG A 120 16.88 -44.36 20.75
N ARG A 121 15.73 -44.78 21.29
CA ARG A 121 14.43 -44.66 20.62
C ARG A 121 14.02 -43.19 20.46
N LEU A 122 14.22 -42.38 21.49
CA LEU A 122 13.96 -40.94 21.45
C LEU A 122 14.88 -40.23 20.46
N GLU A 123 16.18 -40.56 20.43
CA GLU A 123 17.13 -40.01 19.45
C GLU A 123 16.78 -40.36 18.01
N GLN A 124 16.33 -41.60 17.74
CA GLN A 124 15.86 -41.98 16.40
C GLN A 124 14.63 -41.17 15.98
N THR A 125 13.69 -40.99 16.92
CA THR A 125 12.47 -40.20 16.68
C THR A 125 12.82 -38.73 16.44
N GLU A 126 13.69 -38.15 17.26
CA GLU A 126 14.17 -36.78 17.10
C GLU A 126 14.86 -36.59 15.75
N ARG A 127 15.71 -37.53 15.31
CA ARG A 127 16.35 -37.46 13.99
C ARG A 127 15.35 -37.46 12.85
N HIS A 128 14.29 -38.27 12.94
CA HIS A 128 13.22 -38.29 11.93
C HIS A 128 12.48 -36.95 11.90
N LEU A 129 12.08 -36.44 13.06
CA LEU A 129 11.39 -35.15 13.18
C LEU A 129 12.27 -33.97 12.72
N PHE A 130 13.56 -34.01 13.03
CA PHE A 130 14.53 -33.03 12.55
C PHE A 130 14.65 -33.06 11.03
N SER A 131 14.68 -34.26 10.42
CA SER A 131 14.71 -34.40 8.96
C SER A 131 13.45 -33.83 8.33
N GLU A 132 12.27 -34.10 8.91
CA GLU A 132 11.00 -33.57 8.42
C GLU A 132 10.95 -32.04 8.53
N PHE A 133 11.34 -31.49 9.68
CA PHE A 133 11.45 -30.06 9.92
C PHE A 133 12.44 -29.40 8.95
N SER A 134 13.63 -29.98 8.78
CA SER A 134 14.68 -29.44 7.91
C SER A 134 14.26 -29.42 6.44
N ASN A 135 13.53 -30.45 5.99
CA ASN A 135 12.96 -30.47 4.64
C ASN A 135 11.93 -29.36 4.45
N LYS A 136 10.96 -29.23 5.38
CA LYS A 136 9.96 -28.14 5.34
C LYS A 136 10.61 -26.76 5.40
N LEU A 137 11.66 -26.60 6.21
CA LEU A 137 12.41 -25.35 6.32
C LEU A 137 13.13 -25.01 5.01
N ARG A 138 13.71 -26.01 4.35
CA ARG A 138 14.31 -25.84 3.03
C ARG A 138 13.28 -25.44 1.97
N ASP A 139 12.12 -26.11 1.96
CA ASP A 139 11.02 -25.78 1.05
C ASP A 139 10.55 -24.33 1.28
N ALA A 140 10.49 -23.88 2.54
CA ALA A 140 10.15 -22.50 2.89
C ALA A 140 11.15 -21.49 2.30
N HIS A 141 12.45 -21.78 2.36
CA HIS A 141 13.47 -20.94 1.74
C HIS A 141 13.37 -20.91 0.21
N GLU A 142 13.00 -22.04 -0.42
CA GLU A 142 12.79 -22.10 -1.86
C GLU A 142 11.60 -21.23 -2.30
N VAL A 143 10.47 -21.33 -1.59
CA VAL A 143 9.29 -20.48 -1.84
C VAL A 143 9.63 -18.99 -1.66
N GLU A 144 10.42 -18.63 -0.63
CA GLU A 144 10.84 -17.25 -0.42
C GLU A 144 11.75 -16.74 -1.56
N ARG A 145 12.62 -17.59 -2.09
CA ARG A 145 13.43 -17.25 -3.27
C ARG A 145 12.56 -16.98 -4.51
N LEU A 146 11.55 -17.83 -4.75
CA LEU A 146 10.61 -17.64 -5.87
C LEU A 146 9.82 -16.32 -5.72
N ARG A 147 9.46 -15.94 -4.49
CA ARG A 147 8.81 -14.65 -4.21
C ARG A 147 9.70 -13.46 -4.55
N GLN A 148 11.00 -13.53 -4.25
CA GLN A 148 11.94 -12.46 -4.60
C GLN A 148 11.99 -12.24 -6.11
N GLU A 149 11.85 -13.29 -6.91
CA GLU A 149 11.76 -13.18 -8.37
C GLU A 149 10.43 -12.56 -8.81
N LYS A 150 9.30 -13.05 -8.29
CA LYS A 150 7.95 -12.51 -8.62
C LYS A 150 7.78 -11.03 -8.25
N THR A 151 8.34 -10.61 -7.10
CA THR A 151 8.26 -9.22 -6.63
C THR A 151 9.03 -8.26 -7.55
N LYS A 152 10.13 -8.70 -8.17
CA LYS A 152 10.87 -7.89 -9.16
C LYS A 152 9.99 -7.56 -10.36
N TYR A 153 9.29 -8.56 -10.91
CA TYR A 153 8.39 -8.35 -12.03
C TYR A 153 7.25 -7.41 -11.66
N LEU A 154 6.66 -7.56 -10.46
CA LEU A 154 5.60 -6.67 -10.00
C LEU A 154 6.05 -5.20 -9.96
N SER A 155 7.25 -4.92 -9.45
CA SER A 155 7.80 -3.57 -9.41
C SER A 155 8.07 -3.00 -10.83
N MET A 156 8.58 -3.85 -11.73
CA MET A 156 8.79 -3.49 -13.14
C MET A 156 7.46 -3.16 -13.83
N PHE A 157 6.43 -3.99 -13.68
CA PHE A 157 5.09 -3.72 -14.20
C PHE A 157 4.44 -2.49 -13.57
N GLY A 158 4.59 -2.29 -12.25
CA GLY A 158 4.09 -1.12 -11.55
C GLY A 158 4.69 0.18 -12.08
N THR A 159 5.98 0.16 -12.46
CA THR A 159 6.65 1.31 -13.08
C THR A 159 6.07 1.62 -14.46
N ILE A 160 5.87 0.58 -15.30
CA ILE A 160 5.31 0.73 -16.64
C ILE A 160 3.88 1.29 -16.56
N VAL A 161 3.02 0.69 -15.73
CA VAL A 161 1.63 1.12 -15.56
C VAL A 161 1.56 2.52 -14.95
N GLY A 162 2.41 2.83 -13.96
CA GLY A 162 2.49 4.14 -13.34
C GLY A 162 2.90 5.24 -14.31
N ALA A 163 3.87 4.98 -15.19
CA ALA A 163 4.28 5.92 -16.23
C ALA A 163 3.15 6.17 -17.25
N CYS A 164 2.48 5.11 -17.72
CA CYS A 164 1.33 5.25 -18.62
C CYS A 164 0.21 6.09 -17.98
N LEU A 165 -0.14 5.80 -16.73
CA LEU A 165 -1.16 6.57 -15.99
C LEU A 165 -0.73 8.02 -15.76
N GLY A 166 0.55 8.26 -15.45
CA GLY A 166 1.11 9.60 -15.28
C GLY A 166 1.03 10.43 -16.56
N ILE A 167 1.38 9.84 -17.71
CA ILE A 167 1.28 10.50 -19.02
C ILE A 167 -0.18 10.82 -19.35
N ILE A 168 -1.11 9.89 -19.10
CA ILE A 168 -2.54 10.12 -19.34
C ILE A 168 -3.08 11.23 -18.43
N ALA A 169 -2.74 11.20 -17.14
CA ALA A 169 -3.14 12.23 -16.18
C ALA A 169 -2.62 13.62 -16.57
N ALA A 170 -1.34 13.71 -16.95
CA ALA A 170 -0.73 14.94 -17.44
C ALA A 170 -1.37 15.42 -18.75
N SER A 171 -1.70 14.51 -19.67
CA SER A 171 -2.32 14.82 -20.96
C SER A 171 -3.71 15.45 -20.80
N ILE A 172 -4.53 14.90 -19.90
CA ILE A 172 -5.83 15.47 -19.58
C ILE A 172 -5.68 16.89 -18.99
N ASN A 173 -4.77 17.08 -18.05
CA ASN A 173 -4.49 18.41 -17.46
C ASN A 173 -4.05 19.42 -18.53
N HIS A 174 -3.18 19.00 -19.45
CA HIS A 174 -2.71 19.84 -20.56
C HIS A 174 -3.81 20.17 -21.59
N ALA A 175 -4.74 19.25 -21.84
CA ALA A 175 -5.85 19.47 -22.75
C ALA A 175 -6.83 20.53 -22.22
N PHE A 176 -7.06 20.58 -20.91
CA PHE A 176 -7.86 21.63 -20.28
C PHE A 176 -7.15 22.98 -20.31
N LYS A 177 -5.87 23.04 -19.91
CA LYS A 177 -5.08 24.29 -19.91
C LYS A 177 -5.02 24.97 -21.29
N ARG A 178 -5.02 24.19 -22.38
CA ARG A 178 -5.07 24.72 -23.76
C ARG A 178 -6.40 25.35 -24.13
N ARG A 179 -7.52 24.94 -23.54
CA ARG A 179 -8.83 25.59 -23.73
C ARG A 179 -8.84 26.96 -23.06
N ASP A 180 -8.30 27.04 -21.84
CA ASP A 180 -8.19 28.28 -21.07
C ASP A 180 -7.31 29.31 -21.79
N PHE A 181 -6.16 28.89 -22.35
CA PHE A 181 -5.29 29.80 -23.13
C PHE A 181 -5.91 30.30 -24.43
N LYS A 182 -6.70 29.47 -25.13
CA LYS A 182 -7.40 29.91 -26.35
C LYS A 182 -8.43 30.98 -26.05
N GLU A 183 -9.16 30.83 -24.94
CA GLU A 183 -10.15 31.82 -24.52
C GLU A 183 -9.49 33.13 -24.09
N LEU A 184 -8.41 33.07 -23.31
CA LEU A 184 -7.64 34.27 -22.93
C LEU A 184 -7.01 34.98 -24.12
N ALA A 185 -6.48 34.24 -25.11
CA ALA A 185 -5.91 34.83 -26.32
C ALA A 185 -6.97 35.60 -27.13
N GLN A 186 -8.19 35.05 -27.25
CA GLN A 186 -9.31 35.70 -27.92
C GLN A 186 -9.77 36.97 -27.18
N MET A 187 -9.82 36.94 -25.85
CA MET A 187 -10.18 38.12 -25.05
C MET A 187 -9.15 39.24 -25.20
N ILE A 188 -7.85 38.92 -25.28
CA ILE A 188 -6.78 39.89 -25.53
C ILE A 188 -6.90 40.49 -26.94
N GLU A 189 -7.22 39.67 -27.94
CA GLU A 189 -7.41 40.12 -29.32
C GLU A 189 -8.62 41.06 -29.45
N LEU A 190 -9.74 40.72 -28.81
CA LEU A 190 -10.93 41.58 -28.74
C LEU A 190 -10.65 42.89 -28.00
N THR A 191 -9.89 42.85 -26.90
CA THR A 191 -9.46 44.04 -26.15
C THR A 191 -8.54 44.94 -26.98
N LYS A 192 -7.63 44.34 -27.76
CA LYS A 192 -6.74 45.07 -28.67
C LYS A 192 -7.51 45.73 -29.80
N ASN A 193 -8.46 45.02 -30.41
CA ASN A 193 -9.31 45.56 -31.47
C ASN A 193 -10.21 46.70 -30.96
N TYR A 194 -10.79 46.57 -29.76
CA TYR A 194 -11.54 47.64 -29.11
C TYR A 194 -10.68 48.89 -28.87
N LYS A 195 -9.43 48.72 -28.40
CA LYS A 195 -8.50 49.84 -28.17
C LYS A 195 -8.05 50.55 -29.46
N LEU A 196 -7.97 49.82 -30.58
CA LEU A 196 -7.65 50.36 -31.90
C LEU A 196 -8.82 51.16 -32.50
N GLU A 197 -10.07 50.75 -32.26
CA GLU A 197 -11.27 51.47 -32.73
C GLU A 197 -11.43 52.84 -32.05
N VAL A 198 -11.12 52.92 -30.74
CA VAL A 198 -11.16 54.17 -29.96
C VAL A 198 -10.11 55.19 -30.44
N THR A 199 -9.01 54.74 -31.05
CA THR A 199 -7.91 55.61 -31.52
C THR A 199 -8.21 56.27 -32.87
N ASN A 200 -9.14 55.73 -33.67
CA ASN A 200 -9.38 56.18 -35.05
C ASN A 200 -10.53 57.19 -35.22
N THR A 201 -11.14 57.69 -34.14
CA THR A 201 -12.32 58.58 -34.21
C THR A 201 -11.99 60.07 -33.95
N SER A 202 -10.73 60.49 -34.08
CA SER A 202 -10.36 61.91 -33.98
C SER A 202 -9.25 62.30 -34.95
N ILE A 203 -9.61 62.73 -36.16
CA ILE A 203 -8.75 63.49 -37.10
C ILE A 203 -9.66 64.53 -37.81
N PRO A 204 -9.18 65.72 -38.28
CA PRO A 204 -8.30 65.75 -39.47
C PRO A 204 -7.16 66.80 -39.47
N ASP A 205 -6.08 66.41 -40.17
CA ASP A 205 -5.20 67.15 -41.09
C ASP A 205 -4.76 68.59 -40.83
N THR A 206 -3.44 68.83 -40.74
CA THR A 206 -2.69 69.67 -41.72
C THR A 206 -1.16 69.78 -41.42
N VAL A 207 -0.36 69.55 -42.48
CA VAL A 207 0.93 70.21 -42.86
C VAL A 207 2.23 69.92 -42.05
N ARG A 208 3.10 69.11 -42.71
CA ARG A 208 4.50 69.36 -43.16
C ARG A 208 5.69 69.47 -42.17
N GLU A 209 6.72 68.68 -42.51
CA GLU A 209 8.19 68.76 -42.33
C GLU A 209 8.88 68.89 -40.95
N GLU A 210 9.88 68.01 -40.80
CA GLU A 210 11.20 68.16 -40.18
C GLU A 210 11.40 68.10 -38.65
N THR A 211 12.33 67.20 -38.26
CA THR A 211 13.04 67.04 -36.97
C THR A 211 13.85 68.30 -36.57
N PRO A 212 14.50 68.46 -35.38
CA PRO A 212 14.61 67.60 -34.16
C PRO A 212 14.55 68.38 -32.79
N VAL A 213 14.76 67.65 -31.67
CA VAL A 213 15.32 68.09 -30.35
C VAL A 213 14.40 68.79 -29.31
N LEU A 214 14.14 68.02 -28.24
CA LEU A 214 14.27 68.26 -26.77
C LEU A 214 13.78 69.57 -26.09
N VAL A 215 13.15 69.35 -24.92
CA VAL A 215 12.83 70.28 -23.79
C VAL A 215 11.60 71.16 -24.09
N GLU A 216 10.56 71.32 -23.27
CA GLU A 216 10.49 71.49 -21.81
C GLU A 216 9.04 71.29 -21.29
N LYS A 217 8.97 71.10 -19.97
CA LYS A 217 7.83 70.96 -19.06
C LYS A 217 6.73 72.02 -19.24
N THR A 218 5.50 71.68 -18.84
CA THR A 218 4.82 72.22 -17.64
C THR A 218 3.29 72.22 -17.82
N SER A 219 2.65 71.24 -17.17
CA SER A 219 1.47 71.35 -16.29
C SER A 219 0.14 72.01 -16.72
N ILE A 220 -0.93 71.41 -16.17
CA ILE A 220 -2.29 71.97 -15.85
C ILE A 220 -3.33 71.78 -17.00
N GLN A 221 -4.53 71.20 -16.85
CA GLN A 221 -5.38 70.79 -15.72
C GLN A 221 -6.41 69.72 -16.14
N THR A 222 -6.87 68.99 -15.14
CA THR A 222 -7.97 68.00 -15.05
C THR A 222 -9.34 68.49 -15.54
N GLN A 223 -10.07 67.67 -16.31
CA GLN A 223 -11.49 67.29 -16.08
C GLN A 223 -12.12 66.53 -17.27
N THR A 224 -12.14 65.21 -17.14
CA THR A 224 -13.15 64.23 -17.60
C THR A 224 -12.58 62.91 -17.04
N ASP A 225 -13.24 62.09 -16.22
CA ASP A 225 -14.16 61.09 -16.77
C ASP A 225 -14.81 60.20 -15.68
N ASN A 226 -15.72 60.74 -14.87
CA ASN A 226 -16.44 59.93 -13.86
C ASN A 226 -17.36 58.86 -14.49
N ARG A 227 -17.63 58.93 -15.80
CA ARG A 227 -18.50 57.97 -16.52
C ARG A 227 -17.74 56.75 -17.04
N ASN A 228 -16.43 56.87 -17.17
CA ASN A 228 -15.57 55.80 -17.65
C ASN A 228 -15.01 54.97 -16.49
N GLU A 229 -14.81 55.55 -15.30
CA GLU A 229 -14.49 54.81 -14.06
C GLU A 229 -15.58 53.80 -13.69
N ASP A 230 -16.86 54.20 -13.67
CA ASP A 230 -17.99 53.31 -13.32
C ASP A 230 -18.13 52.13 -14.29
N LYS A 231 -17.90 52.36 -15.60
CA LYS A 231 -17.91 51.30 -16.62
C LYS A 231 -16.71 50.36 -16.49
N ILE A 232 -15.54 50.88 -16.10
CA ILE A 232 -14.36 50.07 -15.84
C ILE A 232 -14.61 49.17 -14.61
N VAL A 233 -15.22 49.70 -13.56
CA VAL A 233 -15.59 48.92 -12.35
C VAL A 233 -16.65 47.86 -12.66
N GLU A 234 -17.63 48.16 -13.50
CA GLU A 234 -18.64 47.19 -13.96
C GLU A 234 -18.02 46.07 -14.81
N ILE A 235 -17.09 46.40 -15.71
CA ILE A 235 -16.38 45.40 -16.51
C ILE A 235 -15.47 44.53 -15.62
N ILE A 236 -14.83 45.10 -14.60
CA ILE A 236 -13.98 44.35 -13.66
C ILE A 236 -14.83 43.40 -12.81
N THR A 237 -15.95 43.86 -12.25
CA THR A 237 -16.85 43.01 -11.43
C THR A 237 -17.54 41.91 -12.26
N ASN A 238 -17.90 42.20 -13.50
CA ASN A 238 -18.40 41.18 -14.44
C ASN A 238 -17.31 40.18 -14.84
N THR A 239 -16.05 40.62 -14.92
CA THR A 239 -14.89 39.73 -15.16
C THR A 239 -14.58 38.86 -13.94
N GLU A 240 -14.64 39.40 -12.74
CA GLU A 240 -14.40 38.67 -11.48
C GLU A 240 -15.43 37.55 -11.27
N SER A 241 -16.72 37.84 -11.45
CA SER A 241 -17.79 36.83 -11.29
C SER A 241 -17.74 35.74 -12.37
N ASN A 242 -17.34 36.07 -13.61
CA ASN A 242 -17.13 35.10 -14.68
C ASN A 242 -15.91 34.21 -14.40
N LEU A 243 -14.83 34.80 -13.88
CA LEU A 243 -13.63 34.07 -13.48
C LEU A 243 -13.89 33.12 -12.31
N GLU A 244 -14.68 33.56 -11.32
CA GLU A 244 -15.03 32.74 -10.16
C GLU A 244 -15.90 31.53 -10.56
N TYR A 245 -16.91 31.74 -11.41
CA TYR A 245 -17.72 30.65 -11.96
C TYR A 245 -16.86 29.65 -12.73
N LYS A 246 -15.93 30.13 -13.56
CA LYS A 246 -15.02 29.29 -14.34
C LYS A 246 -14.02 28.52 -13.47
N MET A 247 -13.47 29.13 -12.42
CA MET A 247 -12.60 28.43 -11.46
C MET A 247 -13.33 27.30 -10.73
N LYS A 248 -14.59 27.52 -10.35
CA LYS A 248 -15.41 26.48 -9.68
C LYS A 248 -15.76 25.33 -10.63
N VAL A 249 -16.12 25.63 -11.88
CA VAL A 249 -16.43 24.59 -12.88
C VAL A 249 -15.17 23.80 -13.27
N ASN A 250 -14.00 24.44 -13.37
CA ASN A 250 -12.76 23.77 -13.72
C ASN A 250 -12.27 22.81 -12.62
N SER A 251 -12.36 23.22 -11.34
CA SER A 251 -12.00 22.34 -10.22
C SER A 251 -12.94 21.14 -10.13
N LEU A 252 -14.25 21.37 -10.28
CA LEU A 252 -15.25 20.30 -10.26
C LEU A 252 -15.06 19.33 -11.43
N THR A 253 -14.80 19.85 -12.63
CA THR A 253 -14.61 19.03 -13.83
C THR A 253 -13.31 18.21 -13.76
N THR A 254 -12.23 18.80 -13.24
CA THR A 254 -10.96 18.09 -13.03
C THR A 254 -11.14 16.93 -12.05
N VAL A 255 -11.87 17.16 -10.96
CA VAL A 255 -12.19 16.11 -9.98
C VAL A 255 -13.04 15.01 -10.63
N VAL A 256 -14.09 15.36 -11.38
CA VAL A 256 -14.95 14.36 -12.06
C VAL A 256 -14.15 13.57 -13.12
N ALA A 257 -13.26 14.22 -13.87
CA ALA A 257 -12.44 13.57 -14.89
C ALA A 257 -11.38 12.64 -14.27
N THR A 258 -10.75 13.02 -13.16
CA THR A 258 -9.79 12.15 -12.45
C THR A 258 -10.50 10.92 -11.86
N TYR A 259 -11.68 11.10 -11.27
CA TYR A 259 -12.49 9.98 -10.79
C TYR A 259 -13.02 9.09 -11.92
N ALA A 260 -13.40 9.65 -13.06
CA ALA A 260 -13.80 8.88 -14.24
C ALA A 260 -12.64 8.07 -14.83
N LEU A 261 -11.42 8.63 -14.85
CA LEU A 261 -10.21 7.91 -15.23
C LEU A 261 -9.96 6.71 -14.32
N ILE A 262 -10.01 6.91 -13.00
CA ILE A 262 -9.86 5.84 -12.01
C ILE A 262 -10.92 4.76 -12.23
N ALA A 263 -12.17 5.16 -12.54
CA ALA A 263 -13.26 4.24 -12.83
C ALA A 263 -13.09 3.45 -14.14
N ILE A 264 -12.34 3.97 -15.13
CA ILE A 264 -12.06 3.32 -16.42
C ILE A 264 -10.79 2.47 -16.35
N THR A 265 -9.77 2.89 -15.59
CA THR A 265 -8.51 2.16 -15.48
C THR A 265 -8.65 0.90 -14.63
N LEU A 266 -9.47 0.94 -13.59
CA LEU A 266 -9.81 -0.23 -12.76
C LEU A 266 -10.30 -1.45 -13.58
N PRO A 267 -11.32 -1.34 -14.47
CA PRO A 267 -11.79 -2.47 -15.26
C PRO A 267 -10.79 -2.94 -16.33
N ILE A 268 -9.93 -2.06 -16.85
CA ILE A 268 -8.87 -2.45 -17.81
C ILE A 268 -7.79 -3.27 -17.11
N ILE A 269 -7.38 -2.87 -15.91
CA ILE A 269 -6.44 -3.63 -15.08
C ILE A 269 -7.03 -4.99 -14.71
N ILE A 270 -8.31 -5.03 -14.31
CA ILE A 270 -8.99 -6.29 -13.96
C ILE A 270 -9.13 -7.22 -15.18
N ARG A 271 -9.41 -6.69 -16.37
CA ARG A 271 -9.51 -7.50 -17.59
C ARG A 271 -8.15 -8.04 -18.05
N PHE A 272 -7.07 -7.27 -17.86
CA PHE A 272 -5.72 -7.70 -18.22
C PHE A 272 -5.09 -8.67 -17.20
N LEU A 273 -5.58 -8.66 -15.95
CA LEU A 273 -5.18 -9.62 -14.90
C LEU A 273 -6.11 -10.85 -14.80
N GLY A 274 -7.21 -10.88 -15.56
CA GLY A 274 -8.25 -11.92 -15.46
C GLY A 274 -8.29 -12.95 -16.59
N ASP A 275 -7.42 -12.80 -17.60
CA ASP A 275 -7.08 -13.82 -18.61
C ASP A 275 -5.71 -14.42 -18.27
#